data_AF-A0A2H4X7R3-F1
#
_entry.id   AF-A0A2H4X7R3-F1
#
_cell.length_a   1.000
_cell.length_b   1.000
_cell.length_c   1.000
_cell.angle_alpha   90.00
_cell.angle_beta   90.00
_cell.angle_gamma   90.00
#
_symmetry.space_group_name_H-M   'P 1'
#
loop_
_entity.id
_entity.type
_entity.pdbx_description
1 polymer ?
#
loop_
_entity_poly.entity_id
_entity_poly.type
_entity_poly.pdbx_seq_one_letter_code
_entity_poly.pdbx_strand_id
1 'polypeptide(L)'
;RLFNSTRLPKLNRDELVTHENGKHLLVMRNGNFYVFDLFDNDGNIAKASEIQAHLQYILSDNTPTPEFPLGYLTSEERNTWAGLRQKLIDNGNGEALKKVDSAVFCLCLDDLTIKDHIHMSHNMLHGSGLNRWFDKCFSIIITQDGSAAVNFEHSWGDGVAVLRFQNEVYKDSTQRPAVSPQTSPAKVDSSKAVHKLHFHLDDSLKSAISTAKKNFDTTVSSLTIASMEFKRGGKEFLKTQKLSPDAIAQLSFQMAFFRQYGHTV
;
A
#
# COMPACT_ATOMS: atom_id res chain seq x y z
N ARG A 1 -7.69 2.28 13.61
CA ARG A 1 -6.51 3.10 13.23
C ARG A 1 -6.38 3.16 11.71
N LEU A 2 -7.48 3.47 11.00
CA LEU A 2 -7.47 3.46 9.54
C LEU A 2 -6.63 4.61 8.98
N PHE A 3 -6.75 5.81 9.54
CA PHE A 3 -6.09 7.00 9.01
C PHE A 3 -5.00 7.52 9.93
N ASN A 4 -4.07 8.29 9.36
CA ASN A 4 -2.98 8.98 10.04
C ASN A 4 -2.12 8.08 10.93
N SER A 5 -2.09 6.78 10.60
CA SER A 5 -1.52 5.75 11.46
C SER A 5 -0.42 5.00 10.75
N THR A 6 0.58 4.57 11.50
CA THR A 6 1.70 3.79 10.99
C THR A 6 2.27 2.90 12.09
N ARG A 7 2.94 1.82 11.70
CA ARG A 7 3.71 0.97 12.59
C ARG A 7 5.16 1.44 12.60
N LEU A 8 5.61 1.98 13.72
CA LEU A 8 7.01 2.39 13.88
C LEU A 8 7.85 1.20 14.32
N PRO A 9 8.95 0.88 13.59
CA PRO A 9 9.87 -0.15 14.05
C PRO A 9 10.58 0.30 15.33
N LYS A 10 10.63 -0.59 16.32
CA LYS A 10 11.33 -0.38 17.60
C LYS A 10 12.06 -1.66 17.97
N LEU A 11 13.12 -1.55 18.74
CA LEU A 11 13.82 -2.73 19.24
C LEU A 11 12.87 -3.58 20.10
N ASN A 12 12.85 -4.88 19.83
CA ASN A 12 12.05 -5.93 20.48
C ASN A 12 10.53 -5.86 20.23
N ARG A 13 9.92 -4.67 20.24
CA ARG A 13 8.48 -4.50 20.01
C ARG A 13 8.14 -3.16 19.40
N ASP A 14 7.66 -3.21 18.16
CA ASP A 14 7.17 -2.08 17.40
C ASP A 14 6.03 -1.32 18.10
N GLU A 15 5.81 -0.09 17.65
CA GLU A 15 4.83 0.83 18.21
C GLU A 15 3.79 1.25 17.15
N LEU A 16 2.52 1.22 17.52
CA LEU A 16 1.43 1.73 16.68
C LEU A 16 1.13 3.18 17.02
N VAL A 17 1.47 4.09 16.11
CA VAL A 17 1.30 5.54 16.29
C VAL A 17 0.18 6.05 15.40
N THR A 18 -0.59 7.00 15.93
CA THR A 18 -1.63 7.73 15.19
C THR A 18 -1.40 9.23 15.40
N HIS A 19 -1.41 10.00 14.32
CA HIS A 19 -1.20 11.44 14.31
C HIS A 19 -2.51 12.16 13.98
N GLU A 20 -3.34 12.46 14.98
CA GLU A 20 -4.72 12.94 14.79
C GLU A 20 -4.86 14.20 13.92
N ASN A 21 -3.82 15.02 13.84
CA ASN A 21 -3.82 16.29 13.11
C ASN A 21 -3.27 16.19 11.67
N GLY A 22 -2.94 15.00 11.17
CA GLY A 22 -2.39 14.85 9.82
C GLY A 22 -3.42 15.17 8.73
N LYS A 23 -3.10 16.12 7.83
CA LYS A 23 -4.01 16.57 6.76
C LYS A 23 -3.55 16.14 5.36
N HIS A 24 -2.34 15.65 5.22
CA HIS A 24 -1.72 15.37 3.92
C HIS A 24 -1.82 13.90 3.49
N LEU A 25 -1.86 13.72 2.17
CA LEU A 25 -1.67 12.43 1.52
C LEU A 25 -0.17 12.17 1.33
N LEU A 26 0.25 10.93 1.53
CA LEU A 26 1.52 10.44 1.00
C LEU A 26 1.26 9.76 -0.34
N VAL A 27 2.00 10.15 -1.37
CA VAL A 27 1.98 9.49 -2.69
C VAL A 27 3.37 8.91 -2.98
N MET A 28 3.42 7.65 -3.39
CA MET A 28 4.62 7.00 -3.90
C MET A 28 4.48 6.72 -5.39
N ARG A 29 5.46 7.16 -6.18
CA ARG A 29 5.57 6.85 -7.61
C ARG A 29 7.02 6.61 -7.99
N ASN A 30 7.32 5.47 -8.60
CA ASN A 30 8.68 5.07 -8.99
C ASN A 30 9.68 5.17 -7.82
N GLY A 31 9.25 4.83 -6.60
CA GLY A 31 10.08 4.91 -5.38
C GLY A 31 10.37 6.31 -4.86
N ASN A 32 9.82 7.35 -5.51
CA ASN A 32 9.85 8.73 -5.03
C ASN A 32 8.63 9.00 -4.13
N PHE A 33 8.80 9.90 -3.16
CA PHE A 33 7.80 10.24 -2.15
C PHE A 33 7.32 11.67 -2.35
N TYR A 34 6.02 11.88 -2.34
CA TYR A 34 5.38 13.18 -2.49
C TYR A 34 4.31 13.36 -1.42
N VAL A 35 4.12 14.58 -0.94
CA VAL A 35 3.02 14.91 -0.04
C VAL A 35 2.31 16.18 -0.47
N PHE A 36 1.00 16.23 -0.27
CA PHE A 36 0.17 17.44 -0.39
C PHE A 36 -1.06 17.31 0.49
N ASP A 37 -1.65 18.44 0.89
CA ASP A 37 -2.80 18.46 1.79
C ASP A 37 -4.10 17.99 1.10
N LEU A 38 -4.86 17.13 1.79
CA LEU A 38 -6.22 16.72 1.40
C LEU A 38 -7.30 17.56 2.07
N PHE A 39 -6.96 18.29 3.13
CA PHE A 39 -7.88 19.10 3.91
C PHE A 39 -7.38 20.53 4.00
N ASP A 40 -8.29 21.50 3.87
CA ASP A 40 -7.98 22.90 4.09
C ASP A 40 -7.81 23.24 5.59
N ASN A 41 -7.57 24.52 5.89
CA ASN A 41 -7.39 24.98 7.27
C ASN A 41 -8.67 24.85 8.11
N ASP A 42 -9.83 24.89 7.48
CA ASP A 42 -11.15 24.77 8.10
C ASP A 42 -11.58 23.30 8.29
N GLY A 43 -10.81 22.36 7.75
CA GLY A 43 -11.06 20.91 7.86
C GLY A 43 -11.95 20.35 6.75
N ASN A 44 -12.27 21.13 5.71
CA ASN A 44 -12.99 20.63 4.55
C ASN A 44 -12.04 19.89 3.61
N ILE A 45 -12.57 18.91 2.87
CA ILE A 45 -11.80 18.22 1.83
C ILE A 45 -11.47 19.21 0.71
N ALA A 46 -10.20 19.24 0.28
CA ALA A 46 -9.75 20.00 -0.88
C ALA A 46 -10.58 19.64 -2.12
N LYS A 47 -10.76 20.59 -3.04
CA LYS A 47 -11.61 20.34 -4.22
C LYS A 47 -11.03 19.18 -5.03
N ALA A 48 -11.90 18.29 -5.49
CA ALA A 48 -11.48 17.10 -6.24
C ALA A 48 -10.65 17.44 -7.50
N SER A 49 -10.96 18.57 -8.17
CA SER A 49 -10.20 19.07 -9.31
C SER A 49 -8.80 19.60 -8.94
N GLU A 50 -8.58 20.05 -7.70
CA GLU A 50 -7.27 20.44 -7.18
C GLU A 50 -6.42 19.21 -6.87
N ILE A 51 -7.01 18.21 -6.19
CA ILE A 51 -6.39 16.90 -5.96
C ILE A 51 -6.00 16.25 -7.30
N GLN A 52 -6.88 16.30 -8.31
CA GLN A 52 -6.59 15.84 -9.66
C GLN A 52 -5.38 16.56 -10.27
N ALA A 53 -5.27 17.88 -10.12
CA ALA A 53 -4.14 18.66 -10.61
C ALA A 53 -2.82 18.28 -9.90
N HIS A 54 -2.86 17.99 -8.60
CA HIS A 54 -1.70 17.54 -7.84
C HIS A 54 -1.25 16.13 -8.22
N LEU A 55 -2.20 15.19 -8.40
CA LEU A 55 -1.89 13.84 -8.87
C LEU A 55 -1.37 13.84 -10.30
N GLN A 56 -1.93 14.66 -11.20
CA GLN A 56 -1.43 14.83 -12.55
C GLN A 56 -0.01 15.41 -12.56
N TYR A 57 0.28 16.37 -11.69
CA TYR A 57 1.63 16.91 -11.51
C TYR A 57 2.62 15.80 -11.13
N ILE A 58 2.28 14.93 -10.16
CA ILE A 58 3.11 13.78 -9.75
C ILE A 58 3.27 12.76 -10.88
N LEU A 59 2.21 12.48 -11.64
CA LEU A 59 2.25 11.58 -12.81
C LEU A 59 3.14 12.14 -13.93
N SER A 60 3.23 13.47 -14.05
CA SER A 60 4.09 14.14 -15.03
C SER A 60 5.55 14.31 -14.60
N ASP A 61 5.88 14.02 -13.33
CA ASP A 61 7.26 14.09 -12.83
C ASP A 61 8.12 13.00 -13.51
N ASN A 62 9.17 13.41 -14.22
CA ASN A 62 10.09 12.53 -14.94
C ASN A 62 11.35 12.17 -14.13
N THR A 63 11.36 12.45 -12.82
CA THR A 63 12.46 12.05 -11.95
C THR A 63 12.65 10.54 -12.03
N PRO A 64 13.88 10.05 -12.29
CA PRO A 64 14.14 8.62 -12.31
C PRO A 64 13.85 7.96 -10.96
N THR A 65 13.72 6.65 -10.99
CA THR A 65 13.75 5.82 -9.78
C THR A 65 15.04 6.12 -8.99
N PRO A 66 14.97 6.37 -7.68
CA PRO A 66 16.17 6.57 -6.87
C PRO A 66 17.10 5.35 -6.95
N GLU A 67 18.41 5.59 -6.97
CA GLU A 67 19.40 4.49 -6.95
C GLU A 67 19.26 3.61 -5.70
N PHE A 68 18.89 4.23 -4.56
CA PHE A 68 18.65 3.56 -3.28
C PHE A 68 17.23 3.86 -2.78
N PRO A 69 16.21 3.09 -3.23
CA PRO A 69 14.83 3.34 -2.85
C PRO A 69 14.53 2.99 -1.39
N LEU A 70 13.99 3.95 -0.65
CA LEU A 70 13.76 3.79 0.79
C LEU A 70 12.66 2.77 1.13
N GLY A 71 11.73 2.49 0.21
CA GLY A 71 10.61 1.56 0.43
C GLY A 71 11.04 0.17 0.89
N TYR A 72 12.19 -0.32 0.39
CA TYR A 72 12.76 -1.62 0.77
C TYR A 72 13.06 -1.74 2.26
N LEU A 73 13.35 -0.64 2.97
CA LEU A 73 13.65 -0.72 4.39
C LEU A 73 12.44 -1.14 5.22
N THR A 74 11.22 -0.87 4.76
CA THR A 74 10.01 -1.29 5.47
C THR A 74 9.70 -2.79 5.35
N SER A 75 10.39 -3.52 4.46
CA SER A 75 10.29 -4.99 4.34
C SER A 75 11.33 -5.76 5.15
N GLU A 76 12.26 -5.08 5.83
CA GLU A 76 13.31 -5.72 6.61
C GLU A 76 12.81 -6.35 7.92
N GLU A 77 13.68 -7.19 8.51
CA GLU A 77 13.49 -7.68 9.86
C GLU A 77 13.37 -6.49 10.84
N ARG A 78 12.47 -6.60 11.83
CA ARG A 78 11.97 -5.44 12.57
C ARG A 78 13.03 -4.76 13.44
N ASN A 79 13.94 -5.51 14.05
CA ASN A 79 15.06 -4.91 14.80
C ASN A 79 16.08 -4.24 13.88
N THR A 80 16.35 -4.86 12.72
CA THR A 80 17.21 -4.31 11.67
C THR A 80 16.63 -2.98 11.17
N TRP A 81 15.34 -2.97 10.83
CA TRP A 81 14.65 -1.76 10.41
C TRP A 81 14.62 -0.69 11.53
N ALA A 82 14.40 -1.09 12.79
CA ALA A 82 14.43 -0.14 13.92
C ALA A 82 15.77 0.60 14.03
N GLY A 83 16.89 -0.13 13.90
CA GLY A 83 18.23 0.47 13.92
C GLY A 83 18.49 1.39 12.72
N LEU A 84 18.09 0.96 11.51
CA LEU A 84 18.25 1.76 10.29
C LEU A 84 17.37 3.01 10.29
N ARG A 85 16.16 2.92 10.85
CA ARG A 85 15.27 4.08 10.99
C ARG A 85 15.84 5.11 11.95
N GLN A 86 16.48 4.69 13.04
CA GLN A 86 17.20 5.63 13.92
C GLN A 86 18.35 6.32 13.17
N LYS A 87 19.15 5.56 12.40
CA LYS A 87 20.20 6.15 11.54
C LYS A 87 19.66 7.16 10.54
N LEU A 88 18.47 6.92 9.95
CA LEU A 88 17.83 7.91 9.08
C LEU A 88 17.54 9.21 9.84
N ILE A 89 17.02 9.13 11.06
CA ILE A 89 16.75 10.30 11.90
C ILE A 89 18.05 11.04 12.21
N ASP A 90 19.09 10.30 12.64
CA ASP A 90 20.41 10.86 12.98
C ASP A 90 21.06 11.53 11.77
N ASN A 91 20.76 11.06 10.55
CA ASN A 91 21.19 11.65 9.29
C ASN A 91 20.27 12.78 8.78
N GLY A 92 19.45 13.37 9.64
CA GLY A 92 18.64 14.56 9.36
C GLY A 92 17.29 14.30 8.69
N ASN A 93 16.82 13.05 8.59
CA ASN A 93 15.57 12.72 7.89
C ASN A 93 14.31 12.77 8.77
N GLY A 94 14.41 13.28 10.00
CA GLY A 94 13.31 13.26 10.96
C GLY A 94 12.02 13.91 10.46
N GLU A 95 12.10 15.09 9.85
CA GLU A 95 10.92 15.80 9.33
C GLU A 95 10.28 15.09 8.12
N ALA A 96 11.09 14.51 7.23
CA ALA A 96 10.60 13.73 6.09
C ALA A 96 9.89 12.45 6.57
N LEU A 97 10.49 11.73 7.52
CA LEU A 97 9.88 10.54 8.14
C LEU A 97 8.57 10.88 8.86
N LYS A 98 8.54 11.99 9.61
CA LYS A 98 7.31 12.46 10.27
C LYS A 98 6.18 12.72 9.28
N LYS A 99 6.49 13.29 8.10
CA LYS A 99 5.50 13.47 7.01
C LYS A 99 5.02 12.11 6.47
N VAL A 100 5.88 11.14 6.29
CA VAL A 100 5.50 9.78 5.88
C VAL A 100 4.58 9.12 6.92
N ASP A 101 4.96 9.18 8.20
CA ASP A 101 4.24 8.53 9.31
C ASP A 101 2.82 9.10 9.48
N SER A 102 2.71 10.44 9.48
CA SER A 102 1.49 11.18 9.82
C SER A 102 0.50 11.38 8.69
N ALA A 103 0.87 11.03 7.45
CA ALA A 103 -0.02 11.10 6.29
C ALA A 103 -1.32 10.31 6.53
N VAL A 104 -2.44 10.76 5.96
CA VAL A 104 -3.76 10.15 6.15
C VAL A 104 -3.73 8.67 5.74
N PHE A 105 -3.15 8.36 4.59
CA PHE A 105 -2.79 7.02 4.12
C PHE A 105 -1.70 7.15 3.04
N CYS A 106 -1.25 6.04 2.46
CA CYS A 106 -0.32 6.04 1.32
C CYS A 106 -1.05 5.72 0.01
N LEU A 107 -0.80 6.47 -1.05
CA LEU A 107 -1.26 6.17 -2.41
C LEU A 107 -0.05 5.75 -3.25
N CYS A 108 -0.06 4.53 -3.77
CA CYS A 108 0.98 4.02 -4.65
C CYS A 108 0.49 4.08 -6.11
N LEU A 109 1.14 4.90 -6.93
CA LEU A 109 0.89 4.99 -8.37
C LEU A 109 1.91 4.12 -9.10
N ASP A 110 1.47 2.97 -9.58
CA ASP A 110 2.32 1.99 -10.26
C ASP A 110 2.27 2.20 -11.78
N ASP A 111 3.44 2.41 -12.39
CA ASP A 111 3.59 2.54 -13.84
C ASP A 111 3.75 1.17 -14.50
N LEU A 112 2.71 0.34 -14.35
CA LEU A 112 2.62 -0.99 -14.96
C LEU A 112 1.17 -1.32 -15.32
N THR A 113 1.02 -2.24 -16.28
CA THR A 113 -0.26 -2.84 -16.67
C THR A 113 -0.32 -4.29 -16.17
N ILE A 114 -1.47 -4.67 -15.64
CA ILE A 114 -1.71 -6.01 -15.10
C ILE A 114 -1.89 -7.00 -16.25
N LYS A 115 -1.26 -8.17 -16.13
CA LYS A 115 -1.22 -9.18 -17.20
C LYS A 115 -2.31 -10.22 -17.01
N ASP A 116 -2.44 -10.69 -15.77
CA ASP A 116 -3.38 -11.71 -15.34
C ASP A 116 -3.58 -11.60 -13.81
N HIS A 117 -4.46 -12.44 -13.25
CA HIS A 117 -4.76 -12.45 -11.82
C HIS A 117 -3.55 -12.85 -10.94
N ILE A 118 -2.58 -13.59 -11.47
CA ILE A 118 -1.37 -13.97 -10.74
C ILE A 118 -0.44 -12.77 -10.62
N HIS A 119 -0.19 -12.07 -11.74
CA HIS A 119 0.55 -10.82 -11.76
C HIS A 119 -0.10 -9.77 -10.85
N MET A 120 -1.44 -9.67 -10.86
CA MET A 120 -2.18 -8.81 -9.94
C MET A 120 -1.91 -9.18 -8.49
N SER A 121 -2.02 -10.46 -8.14
CA SER A 121 -1.81 -10.93 -6.77
C SER A 121 -0.41 -10.60 -6.27
N HIS A 122 0.64 -10.86 -7.07
CA HIS A 122 2.01 -10.49 -6.73
C HIS A 122 2.17 -8.97 -6.58
N ASN A 123 1.62 -8.17 -7.51
CA ASN A 123 1.76 -6.71 -7.45
C ASN A 123 1.08 -6.08 -6.23
N MET A 124 -0.13 -6.55 -5.90
CA MET A 124 -0.91 -6.00 -4.79
C MET A 124 -0.46 -6.53 -3.42
N LEU A 125 0.14 -7.73 -3.38
CA LEU A 125 0.68 -8.32 -2.14
C LEU A 125 2.01 -7.68 -1.73
N HIS A 126 2.97 -7.62 -2.65
CA HIS A 126 4.33 -7.16 -2.34
C HIS A 126 4.91 -6.20 -3.39
N GLY A 127 4.44 -6.23 -4.63
CA GLY A 127 5.03 -5.42 -5.71
C GLY A 127 6.51 -5.70 -5.90
N SER A 128 7.27 -4.72 -6.37
CA SER A 128 8.73 -4.81 -6.52
C SER A 128 9.50 -4.41 -5.26
N GLY A 129 8.82 -4.09 -4.15
CA GLY A 129 9.40 -3.51 -2.93
C GLY A 129 9.75 -2.02 -3.04
N LEU A 130 9.90 -1.51 -4.26
CA LEU A 130 10.26 -0.12 -4.58
C LEU A 130 9.20 0.89 -4.10
N ASN A 131 7.94 0.63 -4.45
CA ASN A 131 6.87 1.63 -4.49
C ASN A 131 5.81 1.38 -3.41
N ARG A 132 6.25 0.93 -2.22
CA ARG A 132 5.40 0.60 -1.07
C ARG A 132 6.03 1.15 0.20
N TRP A 133 5.19 1.54 1.16
CA TRP A 133 5.58 1.81 2.53
C TRP A 133 4.81 0.87 3.44
N PHE A 134 5.36 -0.33 3.68
CA PHE A 134 4.62 -1.45 4.29
C PHE A 134 4.21 -1.19 5.75
N ASP A 135 4.85 -0.24 6.42
CA ASP A 135 4.50 0.16 7.78
C ASP A 135 3.22 1.02 7.86
N LYS A 136 2.77 1.61 6.74
CA LYS A 136 1.57 2.45 6.76
C LYS A 136 0.36 1.58 7.10
N CYS A 137 -0.58 2.13 7.88
CA CYS A 137 -1.84 1.46 8.20
C CYS A 137 -2.49 0.79 6.98
N PHE A 138 -2.53 1.49 5.85
CA PHE A 138 -2.76 0.92 4.53
C PHE A 138 -2.19 1.80 3.42
N SER A 139 -2.00 1.18 2.26
CA SER A 139 -1.75 1.81 0.97
C SER A 139 -2.88 1.48 0.00
N ILE A 140 -3.37 2.48 -0.73
CA ILE A 140 -4.17 2.26 -1.95
C ILE A 140 -3.18 2.16 -3.11
N ILE A 141 -3.23 1.08 -3.85
CA ILE A 141 -2.40 0.89 -5.05
C ILE A 141 -3.30 1.12 -6.26
N ILE A 142 -2.83 1.92 -7.21
CA ILE A 142 -3.49 2.14 -8.51
C ILE A 142 -2.44 1.95 -9.60
N THR A 143 -2.70 1.02 -10.52
CA THR A 143 -1.84 0.73 -11.67
C THR A 143 -2.22 1.59 -12.88
N GLN A 144 -1.36 1.60 -13.90
CA GLN A 144 -1.54 2.41 -15.11
C GLN A 144 -2.85 2.09 -15.84
N ASP A 145 -3.30 0.83 -15.79
CA ASP A 145 -4.57 0.36 -16.37
C ASP A 145 -5.80 0.61 -15.47
N GLY A 146 -5.61 1.26 -14.33
CA GLY A 146 -6.68 1.59 -13.38
C GLY A 146 -7.04 0.45 -12.41
N SER A 147 -6.35 -0.70 -12.45
CA SER A 147 -6.54 -1.74 -11.43
C SER A 147 -6.16 -1.19 -10.05
N ALA A 148 -6.99 -1.47 -9.04
CA ALA A 148 -6.80 -0.93 -7.71
C ALA A 148 -6.93 -1.99 -6.61
N ALA A 149 -6.16 -1.82 -5.54
CA ALA A 149 -6.23 -2.67 -4.35
C ALA A 149 -5.85 -1.90 -3.08
N VAL A 150 -6.19 -2.49 -1.93
CA VAL A 150 -5.72 -2.03 -0.62
C VAL A 150 -4.71 -3.05 -0.08
N ASN A 151 -3.50 -2.58 0.22
CA ASN A 151 -2.47 -3.32 0.93
C ASN A 151 -2.38 -2.76 2.35
N PHE A 152 -2.50 -3.56 3.40
CA PHE A 152 -2.60 -3.03 4.78
C PHE A 152 -1.69 -3.75 5.77
N GLU A 153 -1.19 -3.00 6.74
CA GLU A 153 -0.39 -3.52 7.84
C GLU A 153 -1.31 -4.25 8.84
N HIS A 154 -0.99 -5.48 9.21
CA HIS A 154 -1.94 -6.33 9.94
C HIS A 154 -1.95 -6.06 11.46
N SER A 155 -0.88 -5.55 12.07
CA SER A 155 -0.76 -5.51 13.53
C SER A 155 -1.78 -4.60 14.24
N TRP A 156 -2.36 -3.63 13.53
CA TRP A 156 -3.31 -2.69 14.14
C TRP A 156 -4.76 -3.18 14.19
N GLY A 157 -5.12 -4.29 13.52
CA GLY A 157 -6.50 -4.80 13.50
C GLY A 157 -6.70 -6.12 12.76
N ASP A 158 -7.94 -6.60 12.75
CA ASP A 158 -8.37 -7.89 12.18
C ASP A 158 -8.86 -7.81 10.73
N GLY A 159 -8.75 -6.62 10.10
CA GLY A 159 -9.19 -6.37 8.73
C GLY A 159 -10.67 -6.00 8.56
N VAL A 160 -11.53 -6.10 9.58
CA VAL A 160 -12.96 -5.74 9.47
C VAL A 160 -13.13 -4.26 9.11
N ALA A 161 -12.33 -3.39 9.74
CA ALA A 161 -12.30 -1.96 9.44
C ALA A 161 -11.83 -1.69 7.99
N VAL A 162 -10.87 -2.45 7.48
CA VAL A 162 -10.36 -2.34 6.10
C VAL A 162 -11.42 -2.77 5.10
N LEU A 163 -12.10 -3.89 5.35
CA LEU A 163 -13.18 -4.37 4.50
C LEU A 163 -14.35 -3.37 4.45
N ARG A 164 -14.71 -2.77 5.59
CA ARG A 164 -15.74 -1.73 5.63
C ARG A 164 -15.33 -0.51 4.81
N PHE A 165 -14.09 -0.03 4.99
CA PHE A 165 -13.52 1.06 4.22
C PHE A 165 -13.57 0.76 2.71
N GLN A 166 -13.07 -0.40 2.28
CA GLN A 166 -13.04 -0.80 0.88
C GLN A 166 -14.44 -0.84 0.26
N ASN A 167 -15.43 -1.40 0.97
CA ASN A 167 -16.80 -1.48 0.47
C ASN A 167 -17.45 -0.10 0.28
N GLU A 168 -17.27 0.81 1.25
CA GLU A 168 -17.83 2.17 1.16
C GLU A 168 -17.11 2.99 0.09
N VAL A 169 -15.78 2.92 0.01
CA VAL A 169 -14.99 3.62 -1.02
C VAL A 169 -15.31 3.11 -2.42
N TYR A 170 -15.42 1.80 -2.61
CA TYR A 170 -15.80 1.23 -3.91
C TYR A 170 -17.20 1.70 -4.33
N LYS A 171 -18.17 1.63 -3.41
CA LYS A 171 -19.54 2.09 -3.68
C LYS A 171 -19.59 3.57 -4.00
N ASP A 172 -18.94 4.41 -3.20
CA ASP A 172 -18.98 5.86 -3.37
C ASP A 172 -18.25 6.30 -4.64
N SER A 173 -17.03 5.81 -4.88
CA SER A 173 -16.24 6.19 -6.06
C SER A 173 -16.86 5.74 -7.39
N THR A 174 -17.63 4.65 -7.41
CA THR A 174 -18.30 4.15 -8.62
C THR A 174 -19.68 4.73 -8.85
N GLN A 175 -20.44 5.04 -7.79
CA GLN A 175 -21.81 5.57 -7.91
C GLN A 175 -21.85 7.10 -7.91
N ARG A 176 -20.89 7.75 -7.23
CA ARG A 176 -20.80 9.21 -7.06
C ARG A 176 -19.36 9.68 -7.26
N PRO A 177 -18.77 9.45 -8.45
CA PRO A 177 -17.39 9.84 -8.71
C PRO A 177 -17.20 11.35 -8.53
N ALA A 178 -16.16 11.74 -7.78
CA ALA A 178 -15.86 13.14 -7.51
C ALA A 178 -15.38 13.92 -8.76
N VAL A 179 -14.84 13.21 -9.75
CA VAL A 179 -14.42 13.71 -11.06
C VAL A 179 -14.76 12.68 -12.14
N SER A 180 -14.92 13.14 -13.37
CA SER A 180 -15.04 12.29 -14.57
C SER A 180 -13.76 12.34 -15.43
N PRO A 181 -13.56 11.43 -16.40
CA PRO A 181 -12.46 11.53 -17.35
C PRO A 181 -12.44 12.83 -18.17
N GLN A 182 -13.56 13.56 -18.24
CA GLN A 182 -13.69 14.85 -18.93
C GLN A 182 -13.47 16.03 -17.98
N THR A 183 -13.37 15.79 -16.66
CA THR A 183 -13.14 16.86 -15.69
C THR A 183 -11.74 17.43 -15.91
N SER A 184 -11.68 18.74 -16.13
CA SER A 184 -10.42 19.44 -16.24
C SER A 184 -9.83 19.68 -14.84
N PRO A 185 -8.51 19.46 -14.66
CA PRO A 185 -7.84 19.81 -13.42
C PRO A 185 -8.01 21.29 -13.10
N ALA A 186 -8.05 21.63 -11.82
CA ALA A 186 -8.09 23.01 -11.38
C ALA A 186 -6.82 23.75 -11.82
N LYS A 187 -6.93 25.05 -12.13
CA LYS A 187 -5.79 25.92 -12.43
C LYS A 187 -5.12 26.36 -11.12
N VAL A 188 -4.38 25.43 -10.51
CA VAL A 188 -3.62 25.64 -9.26
C VAL A 188 -2.12 25.41 -9.48
N ASP A 189 -1.30 26.03 -8.64
CA ASP A 189 0.15 25.88 -8.68
C ASP A 189 0.59 24.63 -7.87
N SER A 190 0.48 23.45 -8.51
CA SER A 190 0.89 22.18 -7.89
C SER A 190 2.37 22.15 -7.49
N SER A 191 3.24 22.95 -8.11
CA SER A 191 4.67 22.99 -7.77
C SER A 191 4.94 23.56 -6.37
N LYS A 192 4.01 24.37 -5.84
CA LYS A 192 4.07 24.90 -4.48
C LYS A 192 3.35 24.03 -3.46
N ALA A 193 2.28 23.36 -3.88
CA ALA A 193 1.43 22.55 -3.00
C ALA A 193 1.96 21.11 -2.82
N VAL A 194 2.58 20.54 -3.86
CA VAL A 194 3.14 19.19 -3.82
C VAL A 194 4.60 19.26 -3.41
N HIS A 195 4.91 18.65 -2.28
CA HIS A 195 6.28 18.57 -1.77
C HIS A 195 6.85 17.18 -2.02
N LYS A 196 7.87 17.11 -2.87
CA LYS A 196 8.72 15.92 -2.99
C LYS A 196 9.58 15.79 -1.74
N LEU A 197 9.56 14.63 -1.09
CA LEU A 197 10.41 14.36 0.06
C LEU A 197 11.79 13.90 -0.41
N HIS A 198 12.82 14.48 0.19
CA HIS A 198 14.21 14.11 -0.04
C HIS A 198 14.77 13.44 1.20
N PHE A 199 15.57 12.40 0.99
CA PHE A 199 16.22 11.65 2.07
C PHE A 199 17.73 11.72 1.91
N HIS A 200 18.41 12.12 2.97
CA HIS A 200 19.86 12.09 3.09
C HIS A 200 20.32 10.68 3.46
N LEU A 201 21.12 10.07 2.59
CA LEU A 201 21.63 8.71 2.77
C LEU A 201 23.16 8.73 2.80
N ASP A 202 23.73 8.28 3.90
CA ASP A 202 25.15 7.96 3.98
C ASP A 202 25.43 6.59 3.34
N ASP A 203 26.69 6.20 3.25
CA ASP A 203 27.07 4.93 2.61
C ASP A 203 26.59 3.71 3.39
N SER A 204 26.41 3.82 4.72
CA SER A 204 25.83 2.76 5.54
C SER A 204 24.36 2.52 5.18
N LEU A 205 23.57 3.58 5.01
CA LEU A 205 22.16 3.52 4.64
C LEU A 205 21.99 3.01 3.20
N LYS A 206 22.82 3.46 2.27
CA LYS A 206 22.83 2.95 0.88
C LYS A 206 23.10 1.45 0.85
N SER A 207 24.13 0.99 1.57
CA SER A 207 24.45 -0.44 1.68
C SER A 207 23.29 -1.23 2.30
N ALA A 208 22.66 -0.68 3.34
CA ALA A 208 21.50 -1.32 3.99
C ALA A 208 20.30 -1.44 3.04
N ILE A 209 20.01 -0.42 2.23
CA ILE A 209 18.94 -0.48 1.22
C ILE A 209 19.24 -1.56 0.17
N SER A 210 20.49 -1.69 -0.28
CA SER A 210 20.89 -2.75 -1.21
C SER A 210 20.72 -4.15 -0.61
N THR A 211 21.06 -4.32 0.67
CA THR A 211 20.82 -5.58 1.40
C THR A 211 19.31 -5.84 1.53
N ALA A 212 18.52 -4.83 1.89
CA ALA A 212 17.07 -4.94 2.02
C ALA A 212 16.40 -5.36 0.72
N LYS A 213 16.83 -4.78 -0.39
CA LYS A 213 16.42 -5.21 -1.73
C LYS A 213 16.76 -6.67 -1.99
N LYS A 214 18.00 -7.10 -1.72
CA LYS A 214 18.41 -8.50 -1.92
C LYS A 214 17.58 -9.47 -1.09
N ASN A 215 17.31 -9.12 0.18
CA ASN A 215 16.49 -9.93 1.07
C ASN A 215 15.05 -10.04 0.54
N PHE A 216 14.45 -8.90 0.17
CA PHE A 216 13.13 -8.83 -0.45
C PHE A 216 13.04 -9.70 -1.70
N ASP A 217 13.96 -9.52 -2.65
CA ASP A 217 13.99 -10.27 -3.91
C ASP A 217 14.15 -11.78 -3.66
N THR A 218 14.98 -12.17 -2.68
CA THR A 218 15.17 -13.58 -2.29
C THR A 218 13.87 -14.17 -1.75
N THR A 219 13.22 -13.49 -0.80
CA THR A 219 11.96 -13.97 -0.21
C THR A 219 10.84 -14.05 -1.26
N VAL A 220 10.65 -13.00 -2.05
CA VAL A 220 9.60 -12.95 -3.08
C VAL A 220 9.81 -14.01 -4.17
N SER A 221 11.07 -14.31 -4.54
CA SER A 221 11.35 -15.33 -5.56
C SER A 221 10.93 -16.75 -5.16
N SER A 222 10.76 -17.00 -3.86
CA SER A 222 10.29 -18.29 -3.33
C SER A 222 8.77 -18.41 -3.27
N LEU A 223 8.03 -17.30 -3.44
CA LEU A 223 6.58 -17.28 -3.35
C LEU A 223 5.94 -17.62 -4.70
N THR A 224 5.09 -18.63 -4.73
CA THR A 224 4.25 -18.96 -5.90
C THR A 224 2.78 -18.71 -5.58
N ILE A 225 2.08 -18.01 -6.47
CA ILE A 225 0.64 -17.78 -6.36
C ILE A 225 -0.07 -18.41 -7.56
N ALA A 226 -1.15 -19.14 -7.30
CA ALA A 226 -2.06 -19.64 -8.31
C ALA A 226 -3.50 -19.41 -7.86
N SER A 227 -4.41 -19.31 -8.83
CA SER A 227 -5.84 -19.10 -8.57
C SER A 227 -6.67 -20.03 -9.43
N MET A 228 -7.81 -20.47 -8.91
CA MET A 228 -8.80 -21.26 -9.63
C MET A 228 -10.19 -20.67 -9.44
N GLU A 229 -10.93 -20.51 -10.52
CA GLU A 229 -12.35 -20.16 -10.50
C GLU A 229 -13.21 -21.41 -10.67
N PHE A 230 -13.92 -21.82 -9.62
CA PHE A 230 -14.86 -22.93 -9.70
C PHE A 230 -16.21 -22.46 -10.29
N LYS A 231 -16.49 -22.84 -11.54
CA LYS A 231 -17.66 -22.35 -12.30
C LYS A 231 -18.90 -23.26 -12.28
N ARG A 232 -18.81 -24.46 -11.68
CA ARG A 232 -19.89 -25.46 -11.70
C ARG A 232 -21.01 -25.18 -10.67
N GLY A 233 -20.80 -24.26 -9.74
CA GLY A 233 -21.79 -23.89 -8.72
C GLY A 233 -21.18 -23.08 -7.59
N GLY A 234 -21.95 -22.87 -6.51
CA GLY A 234 -21.52 -22.11 -5.34
C GLY A 234 -22.60 -22.05 -4.28
N LYS A 235 -22.73 -20.89 -3.62
CA LYS A 235 -23.64 -20.66 -2.48
C LYS A 235 -25.07 -21.11 -2.75
N GLU A 236 -25.66 -20.73 -3.88
CA GLU A 236 -27.07 -21.02 -4.18
C GLU A 236 -27.31 -22.52 -4.31
N PHE A 237 -26.49 -23.23 -5.09
CA PHE A 237 -26.56 -24.69 -5.23
C PHE A 237 -26.38 -25.41 -3.88
N LEU A 238 -25.33 -25.07 -3.12
CA LEU A 238 -25.05 -25.75 -1.84
C LEU A 238 -26.17 -25.56 -0.81
N LYS A 239 -26.81 -24.38 -0.80
CA LYS A 239 -27.98 -24.13 0.04
C LYS A 239 -29.17 -25.01 -0.33
N THR A 240 -29.42 -25.28 -1.62
CA THR A 240 -30.47 -26.25 -2.03
C THR A 240 -30.23 -27.65 -1.50
N GLN A 241 -28.96 -28.01 -1.29
CA GLN A 241 -28.54 -29.30 -0.72
C GLN A 241 -28.50 -29.28 0.82
N LYS A 242 -28.91 -28.17 1.46
CA LYS A 242 -28.84 -27.94 2.91
C LYS A 242 -27.42 -28.02 3.48
N LEU A 243 -26.42 -27.68 2.67
CA LEU A 243 -25.01 -27.66 3.07
C LEU A 243 -24.53 -26.24 3.30
N SER A 244 -23.70 -26.05 4.34
CA SER A 244 -23.01 -24.78 4.57
C SER A 244 -21.95 -24.57 3.49
N PRO A 245 -22.01 -23.48 2.68
CA PRO A 245 -21.02 -23.23 1.65
C PRO A 245 -19.60 -23.12 2.19
N ASP A 246 -19.44 -22.52 3.37
CA ASP A 246 -18.15 -22.38 4.04
C ASP A 246 -17.59 -23.73 4.49
N ALA A 247 -18.42 -24.57 5.13
CA ALA A 247 -18.00 -25.91 5.54
C ALA A 247 -17.56 -26.78 4.35
N ILE A 248 -18.24 -26.66 3.21
CA ILE A 248 -17.86 -27.37 1.98
C ILE A 248 -16.55 -26.85 1.39
N ALA A 249 -16.31 -25.53 1.43
CA ALA A 249 -15.02 -24.97 1.02
C ALA A 249 -13.89 -25.49 1.93
N GLN A 250 -14.06 -25.46 3.25
CA GLN A 250 -13.08 -25.97 4.21
C GLN A 250 -12.83 -27.48 4.01
N LEU A 251 -13.89 -28.28 3.84
CA LEU A 251 -13.77 -29.71 3.55
C LEU A 251 -12.98 -29.94 2.25
N SER A 252 -13.17 -29.11 1.23
CA SER A 252 -12.42 -29.23 -0.02
C SER A 252 -10.92 -28.99 0.16
N PHE A 253 -10.51 -28.07 1.05
CA PHE A 253 -9.09 -27.88 1.39
C PHE A 253 -8.52 -29.09 2.13
N GLN A 254 -9.25 -29.62 3.09
CA GLN A 254 -8.86 -30.83 3.84
C GLN A 254 -8.71 -32.04 2.91
N MET A 255 -9.68 -32.25 1.99
CA MET A 255 -9.62 -33.31 0.99
C MET A 255 -8.47 -33.12 0.00
N ALA A 256 -8.25 -31.89 -0.49
CA ALA A 256 -7.17 -31.58 -1.42
C ALA A 256 -5.81 -31.83 -0.78
N PHE A 257 -5.60 -31.35 0.45
CA PHE A 257 -4.36 -31.56 1.20
C PHE A 257 -4.11 -33.05 1.45
N PHE A 258 -5.10 -33.78 1.97
CA PHE A 258 -4.99 -35.22 2.19
C PHE A 258 -4.70 -35.99 0.89
N ARG A 259 -5.34 -35.62 -0.22
CA ARG A 259 -5.09 -36.24 -1.53
C ARG A 259 -3.67 -35.97 -2.04
N GLN A 260 -3.13 -34.78 -1.79
CA GLN A 260 -1.80 -34.39 -2.26
C GLN A 260 -0.67 -34.94 -1.39
N TYR A 261 -0.87 -35.01 -0.07
CA TYR A 261 0.19 -35.30 0.91
C TYR A 261 -0.06 -36.52 1.81
N GLY A 262 -1.24 -37.12 1.77
CA GLY A 262 -1.56 -38.38 2.47
C GLY A 262 -1.81 -38.27 3.98
N HIS A 263 -2.00 -37.06 4.52
CA HIS A 263 -2.26 -36.84 5.96
C HIS A 263 -3.08 -35.56 6.20
N THR A 264 -3.47 -35.30 7.46
CA THR A 264 -4.26 -34.13 7.89
C THR A 264 -3.38 -33.15 8.67
N VAL A 265 -3.59 -31.84 8.47
CA VAL A 265 -2.91 -30.74 9.18
C VAL A 265 -3.89 -29.69 9.67
#